data_AF-A0A447N674-F1
#
_entry.id   AF-A0A447N674-F1
#
_cell.length_a   1.000
_cell.length_b   1.000
_cell.length_c   1.000
_cell.angle_alpha   90.00
_cell.angle_beta   90.00
_cell.angle_gamma   90.00
#
_symmetry.space_group_name_H-M   'P 1'
#
loop_
_entity.id
_entity.type
_entity.pdbx_description
1 polymer ?
#
loop_
_entity_poly.entity_id
_entity_poly.type
_entity_poly.pdbx_seq_one_letter_code
_entity_poly.pdbx_strand_id
1 'polypeptide(L)'
;MVKNPKRTVPLATMLGTALAGIIYIAATQVIAGMFPASVMASSGAPFAISTSTILGGWAAPLVSAFTAFACLTSLGSWMMLVGQAGVRAANDGNFRKFTVKWIKTVFRKKVCCWLR
;
A
#
# COMPACT_ATOMS: atom_id res chain seq x y z
N MET A 1 12.39 -9.63 16.89
CA MET A 1 13.53 -9.74 15.96
C MET A 1 13.31 -10.95 15.07
N VAL A 2 13.39 -10.79 13.74
CA VAL A 2 13.21 -11.88 12.77
C VAL A 2 14.40 -12.85 12.84
N LYS A 3 14.12 -14.16 12.96
CA LYS A 3 15.12 -15.23 12.95
C LYS A 3 15.53 -15.50 11.48
N ASN A 4 16.82 -15.35 11.16
CA ASN A 4 17.39 -15.54 9.81
C ASN A 4 16.80 -14.66 8.68
N PRO A 5 17.23 -13.39 8.56
CA PRO A 5 16.71 -12.44 7.55
C PRO A 5 16.99 -12.84 6.10
N LYS A 6 18.05 -13.61 5.81
CA LYS A 6 18.37 -14.06 4.44
C LYS A 6 17.30 -14.96 3.82
N ARG A 7 16.50 -15.67 4.63
CA ARG A 7 15.48 -16.62 4.16
C ARG A 7 14.06 -16.13 4.41
N THR A 8 13.82 -15.49 5.55
CA THR A 8 12.48 -15.05 5.95
C THR A 8 11.98 -13.84 5.17
N VAL A 9 12.86 -12.91 4.80
CA VAL A 9 12.49 -11.74 3.98
C VAL A 9 11.97 -12.15 2.60
N PRO A 10 12.70 -12.95 1.79
CA PRO A 10 12.20 -13.34 0.47
C PRO A 10 10.95 -14.24 0.54
N LEU A 11 10.84 -15.11 1.55
CA LEU A 11 9.62 -15.91 1.77
C LEU A 11 8.41 -15.04 2.11
N ALA A 12 8.57 -14.05 2.99
CA ALA A 12 7.50 -13.13 3.35
C ALA A 12 7.04 -12.29 2.15
N THR A 13 7.98 -11.80 1.34
CA THR A 13 7.65 -11.07 0.10
C THR A 13 6.93 -11.95 -0.90
N MET A 14 7.42 -13.17 -1.17
CA MET A 14 6.78 -14.09 -2.12
C MET A 14 5.37 -14.49 -1.67
N LEU A 15 5.16 -14.78 -0.39
CA LEU A 15 3.84 -15.08 0.15
C LEU A 15 2.89 -13.88 0.05
N GLY A 16 3.37 -12.67 0.37
CA GLY A 16 2.59 -11.44 0.24
C GLY A 16 2.18 -11.15 -1.21
N THR A 17 3.13 -11.25 -2.15
CA THR A 17 2.87 -11.04 -3.58
C THR A 17 1.96 -12.12 -4.16
N ALA A 18 2.12 -13.40 -3.77
CA ALA A 18 1.25 -14.47 -4.22
C ALA A 18 -0.20 -14.26 -3.76
N LEU A 19 -0.40 -13.92 -2.47
CA LEU A 19 -1.73 -13.62 -1.94
C LEU A 19 -2.36 -12.41 -2.65
N ALA A 20 -1.58 -11.33 -2.83
CA ALA A 20 -2.04 -10.16 -3.56
C ALA A 20 -2.42 -10.49 -5.01
N GLY A 21 -1.63 -11.32 -5.69
CA GLY A 21 -1.91 -11.78 -7.06
C GLY A 21 -3.20 -12.60 -7.15
N ILE A 22 -3.42 -13.54 -6.22
CA ILE A 22 -4.65 -14.34 -6.18
C ILE A 22 -5.88 -13.44 -6.02
N ILE A 23 -5.83 -12.51 -5.06
CA ILE A 23 -6.93 -11.57 -4.82
C ILE A 23 -7.15 -10.67 -6.04
N TYR A 24 -6.08 -10.20 -6.68
CA TYR A 24 -6.15 -9.32 -7.85
C TYR A 24 -6.82 -10.02 -9.04
N ILE A 25 -6.42 -11.26 -9.34
CA ILE A 25 -7.00 -12.05 -10.44
C ILE A 25 -8.48 -12.32 -10.16
N ALA A 26 -8.83 -12.75 -8.95
CA ALA A 26 -10.22 -12.98 -8.57
C ALA A 26 -11.08 -11.71 -8.72
N ALA A 27 -10.57 -10.56 -8.28
CA ALA A 27 -11.27 -9.29 -8.38
C ALA A 27 -11.45 -8.84 -9.85
N THR A 28 -10.41 -8.96 -10.68
CA THR A 28 -10.52 -8.61 -12.12
C THR A 28 -11.46 -9.54 -12.85
N GLN A 29 -11.53 -10.83 -12.48
CA GLN A 29 -12.47 -11.77 -13.09
C GLN A 29 -13.93 -11.43 -12.78
N VAL A 30 -14.22 -11.05 -11.53
CA VAL A 30 -15.57 -10.61 -11.13
C VAL A 30 -15.98 -9.35 -11.90
N ILE A 31 -15.07 -8.38 -12.02
CA ILE A 31 -15.37 -7.11 -12.71
C ILE A 31 -15.57 -7.33 -14.22
N ALA A 32 -14.69 -8.09 -14.86
CA ALA A 32 -14.78 -8.39 -16.29
C ALA A 32 -16.02 -9.25 -16.64
N GLY A 33 -16.49 -10.08 -15.71
CA GLY A 33 -17.72 -10.86 -15.88
C GLY A 33 -19.00 -10.04 -15.75
N MET A 34 -18.95 -8.85 -15.13
CA MET A 34 -20.13 -8.05 -14.83
C MET A 34 -20.27 -6.76 -15.65
N PHE A 35 -19.19 -6.22 -16.22
CA PHE A 35 -19.23 -4.93 -16.92
C PHE A 35 -18.76 -5.00 -18.39
N PRO A 36 -19.55 -4.47 -19.35
CA PRO A 36 -19.06 -4.25 -20.73
C PRO A 36 -17.95 -3.18 -20.74
N ALA A 37 -16.90 -3.42 -21.55
CA ALA A 37 -15.67 -2.63 -21.57
C ALA A 37 -15.87 -1.12 -21.81
N SER A 38 -16.96 -0.73 -22.48
CA SER A 38 -17.31 0.67 -22.74
C SER A 38 -17.66 1.47 -21.48
N VAL A 39 -18.28 0.84 -20.47
CA VAL A 39 -18.72 1.53 -19.24
C VAL A 39 -17.56 1.69 -18.25
N MET A 40 -16.62 0.75 -18.24
CA MET A 40 -15.40 0.84 -17.42
C MET A 40 -14.46 1.97 -17.89
N ALA A 41 -14.33 2.16 -19.20
CA ALA A 41 -13.46 3.21 -19.76
C ALA A 41 -13.98 4.63 -19.50
N SER A 42 -15.29 4.81 -19.37
CA SER A 42 -15.92 6.12 -19.12
C SER A 42 -16.09 6.46 -17.63
N SER A 43 -15.80 5.51 -16.72
CA SER A 43 -16.03 5.66 -15.28
C SER A 43 -14.74 5.88 -14.52
N GLY A 44 -14.57 7.04 -13.87
CA GLY A 44 -13.38 7.38 -13.06
C GLY A 44 -13.23 6.56 -11.76
N ALA A 45 -14.24 5.79 -11.37
CA ALA A 45 -14.25 4.94 -10.17
C ALA A 45 -14.95 3.59 -10.44
N PRO A 46 -14.34 2.69 -11.23
CA PRO A 46 -14.99 1.46 -11.69
C PRO A 46 -15.34 0.52 -10.53
N PHE A 47 -14.52 0.46 -9.47
CA PHE A 47 -14.78 -0.40 -8.31
C PHE A 47 -16.00 0.04 -7.49
N ALA A 48 -16.15 1.34 -7.20
CA ALA A 48 -17.25 1.85 -6.38
C ALA A 48 -18.61 1.64 -7.06
N ILE A 49 -18.69 1.88 -8.37
CA ILE A 49 -19.90 1.70 -9.18
C ILE A 49 -20.20 0.20 -9.39
N SER A 50 -19.18 -0.63 -9.53
CA SER A 50 -19.36 -2.09 -9.65
C SER A 50 -19.89 -2.71 -8.36
N THR A 51 -19.35 -2.32 -7.21
CA THR A 51 -19.82 -2.89 -5.93
C THR A 51 -21.22 -2.41 -5.54
N SER A 52 -21.63 -1.20 -5.91
CA SER A 52 -22.98 -0.70 -5.61
C SER A 52 -24.07 -1.38 -6.44
N THR A 53 -23.75 -1.80 -7.66
CA THR A 53 -24.68 -2.56 -8.52
C THR A 53 -24.81 -4.02 -8.10
N ILE A 54 -23.77 -4.62 -7.49
CA ILE A 54 -23.74 -6.03 -7.07
C ILE A 54 -24.33 -6.23 -5.66
N LEU A 55 -23.97 -5.37 -4.72
CA LEU A 55 -24.26 -5.54 -3.28
C LEU A 55 -25.27 -4.52 -2.73
N GLY A 56 -25.84 -3.68 -3.61
CA GLY A 56 -26.78 -2.61 -3.25
C GLY A 56 -26.10 -1.31 -2.80
N GLY A 57 -26.88 -0.23 -2.70
CA GLY A 57 -26.37 1.13 -2.45
C GLY A 57 -25.57 1.31 -1.15
N TRP A 58 -25.70 0.39 -0.18
CA TRP A 58 -24.94 0.39 1.09
C TRP A 58 -23.47 -0.03 0.92
N ALA A 59 -23.13 -0.74 -0.16
CA ALA A 59 -21.76 -1.21 -0.39
C ALA A 59 -20.83 -0.11 -0.92
N ALA A 60 -21.36 0.86 -1.68
CA ALA A 60 -20.59 1.98 -2.22
C ALA A 60 -19.84 2.81 -1.15
N PRO A 61 -20.51 3.33 -0.09
CA PRO A 61 -19.83 4.10 0.94
C PRO A 61 -18.84 3.25 1.76
N LEU A 62 -19.16 1.97 1.99
CA LEU A 62 -18.28 1.04 2.71
C LEU A 62 -16.97 0.81 1.93
N VAL A 63 -17.06 0.48 0.65
CA VAL A 63 -15.89 0.24 -0.22
C VAL A 63 -15.04 1.50 -0.40
N SER A 64 -15.67 2.67 -0.52
CA SER A 64 -14.96 3.95 -0.57
C SER A 64 -14.16 4.22 0.73
N ALA A 65 -14.76 3.98 1.89
CA ALA A 65 -14.10 4.11 3.18
C ALA A 65 -12.90 3.14 3.32
N PHE A 66 -13.06 1.89 2.93
CA PHE A 66 -11.95 0.91 2.91
C PHE A 66 -10.83 1.33 1.96
N THR A 67 -11.18 1.86 0.79
CA THR A 67 -10.18 2.35 -0.19
C THR A 67 -9.40 3.53 0.38
N ALA A 68 -10.08 4.48 1.03
CA ALA A 68 -9.43 5.61 1.69
C ALA A 68 -8.47 5.14 2.79
N PHE A 69 -8.89 4.19 3.63
CA PHE A 69 -8.05 3.60 4.66
C PHE A 69 -6.84 2.84 4.09
N ALA A 70 -7.03 2.11 3.00
CA ALA A 70 -5.95 1.43 2.29
C ALA A 70 -4.92 2.42 1.72
N CYS A 71 -5.38 3.53 1.14
CA CYS A 71 -4.50 4.61 0.66
C CYS A 71 -3.71 5.24 1.79
N LEU A 72 -4.34 5.55 2.93
CA LEU A 72 -3.64 6.11 4.10
C LEU A 72 -2.60 5.14 4.67
N THR A 73 -2.93 3.84 4.73
CA THR A 73 -2.00 2.79 5.16
C THR A 73 -0.81 2.67 4.20
N SER A 74 -1.07 2.67 2.89
CA SER A 74 -0.04 2.63 1.86
C SER A 74 0.90 3.83 1.97
N LEU A 75 0.34 5.03 2.13
CA LEU A 75 1.07 6.28 2.33
C LEU A 75 2.00 6.19 3.55
N GLY A 76 1.50 5.70 4.69
CA GLY A 76 2.30 5.51 5.90
C GLY A 76 3.47 4.54 5.72
N SER A 77 3.20 3.38 5.10
CA SER A 77 4.23 2.35 4.87
C SER A 77 5.34 2.81 3.93
N TRP A 78 5.00 3.52 2.85
CA TRP A 78 5.97 4.06 1.89
C TRP A 78 6.89 5.09 2.53
N MET A 79 6.34 5.96 3.39
CA MET A 79 7.14 6.96 4.11
C MET A 79 8.19 6.30 5.02
N MET A 80 7.88 5.14 5.59
CA MET A 80 8.83 4.38 6.40
C MET A 80 9.95 3.77 5.55
N LEU A 81 9.62 3.20 4.40
CA LEU A 81 10.61 2.61 3.49
C LEU A 81 11.59 3.65 2.94
N VAL A 82 11.08 4.80 2.49
CA VAL A 82 11.91 5.91 1.98
C VAL A 82 12.82 6.47 3.07
N GLY A 83 12.33 6.58 4.31
CA GLY A 83 13.15 7.02 5.44
C GLY A 83 14.33 6.08 5.73
N GLN A 84 14.11 4.77 5.70
CA GLN A 84 15.17 3.77 5.90
C GLN A 84 16.17 3.77 4.73
N ALA A 85 15.69 3.89 3.48
CA ALA A 85 16.56 4.01 2.30
C ALA A 85 17.45 5.25 2.38
N GLY A 86 16.89 6.40 2.78
CA GLY A 86 17.63 7.64 2.97
C GLY A 86 18.69 7.56 4.08
N VAL A 87 18.38 6.93 5.22
CA VAL A 87 19.37 6.69 6.29
C VAL A 87 20.52 5.81 5.81
N ARG A 88 20.23 4.81 4.97
CA ARG A 88 21.23 3.87 4.45
C ARG A 88 22.16 4.56 3.46
N ALA A 89 21.61 5.26 2.48
CA ALA A 89 22.39 6.05 1.51
C ALA A 89 23.23 7.16 2.18
N ALA A 90 22.75 7.69 3.31
CA ALA A 90 23.49 8.63 4.15
C ALA A 90 24.65 7.99 4.93
N ASN A 91 24.50 6.75 5.39
CA ASN A 91 25.59 6.01 6.03
C ASN A 91 26.66 5.60 5.01
N ASP A 92 26.27 5.39 3.75
CA ASP A 92 27.20 5.09 2.63
C ASP A 92 28.00 6.33 2.16
N GLY A 93 27.91 7.46 2.88
CA GLY A 93 28.75 8.65 2.65
C GLY A 93 28.31 9.57 1.51
N ASN A 94 27.24 9.23 0.78
CA ASN A 94 26.78 9.96 -0.39
C ASN A 94 26.03 11.28 -0.06
N PHE A 95 25.73 11.54 1.22
CA PHE A 95 24.96 12.72 1.65
C PHE A 95 25.68 13.55 2.73
N ARG A 96 25.52 14.89 2.69
CA ARG A 96 26.02 15.82 3.71
C ARG A 96 25.44 15.48 5.10
N LYS A 97 26.28 15.53 6.14
CA LYS A 97 25.94 15.14 7.54
C LYS A 97 24.67 15.80 8.11
N PHE A 98 24.30 16.99 7.62
CA PHE A 98 23.08 17.71 8.00
C PHE A 98 21.79 16.97 7.61
N THR A 99 21.70 16.50 6.36
CA THR A 99 20.53 15.77 5.82
C THR A 99 20.27 14.48 6.59
N VAL A 100 21.34 13.81 7.02
CA VAL A 100 21.28 12.56 7.80
C VAL A 100 20.67 12.77 9.18
N LYS A 101 21.03 13.86 9.87
CA LYS A 101 20.52 14.19 11.21
C LYS A 101 19.05 14.61 11.16
N TRP A 102 18.65 15.31 10.09
CA TRP A 102 17.27 15.70 9.86
C TRP A 102 16.36 14.48 9.62
N ILE A 103 16.78 13.57 8.74
CA ILE A 103 16.03 12.34 8.42
C ILE A 103 15.86 11.44 9.65
N LYS A 104 16.90 11.26 10.47
CA LYS A 104 16.79 10.46 11.72
C LYS A 104 15.81 11.09 12.72
N THR A 105 15.78 12.41 12.82
CA THR A 105 14.92 13.14 13.77
C THR A 105 13.44 13.10 13.34
N VAL A 106 13.18 13.31 12.05
CA VAL A 106 11.83 13.22 11.47
C VAL A 106 11.31 11.80 11.58
N PHE A 107 12.11 10.78 11.24
CA PHE A 107 11.69 9.39 11.29
C PHE A 107 11.30 8.97 12.71
N ARG A 108 12.14 9.32 13.70
CA ARG A 108 11.89 8.99 15.11
C ARG A 108 10.62 9.67 15.64
N LYS A 109 10.36 10.93 15.27
CA LYS A 109 9.12 11.63 15.67
C LYS A 109 7.87 11.06 14.98
N LYS A 110 7.94 10.73 13.69
CA LYS A 110 6.78 10.25 12.92
C LYS A 110 6.38 8.83 13.31
N VAL A 111 7.34 7.94 13.60
CA VAL A 111 7.08 6.60 14.14
C VAL A 111 6.36 6.70 15.49
N CYS A 112 6.84 7.52 16.42
CA CYS A 112 6.21 7.70 17.74
C CYS A 112 4.78 8.28 17.65
N CYS A 113 4.49 9.10 16.65
CA CYS A 113 3.18 9.73 16.48
C CYS A 113 2.16 8.82 15.77
N TRP A 114 2.62 7.76 15.11
CA TRP A 114 1.75 6.76 14.45
C TRP A 114 1.54 5.52 15.34
N LEU A 115 2.41 5.28 16.31
CA LEU A 115 2.29 4.22 17.32
C LEU A 115 1.57 4.65 18.61
N ARG A 116 1.07 5.89 18.68
CA ARG A 116 0.27 6.42 19.78
C ARG A 116 -1.09 6.81 19.22
#